data_AF-H0FY03-F1
#
_entry.id   AF-H0FY03-F1
#
_cell.length_a   1.000
_cell.length_b   1.000
_cell.length_c   1.000
_cell.angle_alpha   90.00
_cell.angle_beta   90.00
_cell.angle_gamma   90.00
#
_symmetry.space_group_name_H-M   'P 1'
#
loop_
_entity.id
_entity.type
_entity.pdbx_description
1 polymer ?
#
loop_
_entity_poly.entity_id
_entity_poly.type
_entity_poly.pdbx_seq_one_letter_code
_entity_poly.pdbx_strand_id
1 'polypeptide(L)' 'MAENKALSDTEVHDLLHEAQSLLLNKTVRTENGRQVLSAAIRDLDVLQKALIIMSEGTDPLQSDREPSPQLP' A
#
# COMPACT_ATOMS: atom_id res chain seq x y z
N MET A 1 6.47 -21.49 -19.30
CA MET A 1 7.14 -20.21 -18.98
C MET A 1 6.08 -19.37 -18.32
N ALA A 2 6.29 -18.92 -17.08
CA ALA A 2 5.31 -18.06 -16.41
C ALA A 2 5.12 -16.83 -17.31
N GLU A 3 3.89 -16.65 -17.81
CA GLU A 3 3.55 -15.52 -18.66
C GLU A 3 3.89 -14.24 -17.91
N ASN A 4 4.66 -13.37 -18.55
CA ASN A 4 5.19 -12.12 -17.97
C ASN A 4 4.06 -11.07 -17.92
N LYS A 5 2.95 -11.43 -17.28
CA LYS A 5 1.78 -10.58 -17.09
C LYS A 5 2.16 -9.53 -16.05
N ALA A 6 1.98 -8.26 -16.40
CA ALA A 6 2.07 -7.19 -15.42
C ALA A 6 1.04 -7.43 -14.31
N LEU A 7 1.46 -7.28 -13.06
CA LEU A 7 0.57 -7.38 -11.91
C LEU A 7 -0.36 -6.16 -11.90
N SER A 8 -1.62 -6.39 -11.54
CA SER A 8 -2.55 -5.32 -11.18
C SER A 8 -2.18 -4.70 -9.83
N ASP A 9 -2.62 -3.46 -9.58
CA ASP A 9 -2.38 -2.77 -8.31
C ASP A 9 -2.86 -3.60 -7.11
N THR A 10 -4.00 -4.29 -7.22
CA THR A 10 -4.50 -5.19 -6.17
C THR A 10 -3.55 -6.37 -5.94
N GLU A 11 -3.08 -7.02 -7.01
CA GLU A 11 -2.12 -8.13 -6.89
C GLU A 11 -0.81 -7.65 -6.25
N VAL A 12 -0.34 -6.45 -6.58
CA VAL A 12 0.85 -5.84 -5.95
C VAL A 12 0.59 -5.55 -4.47
N HIS A 13 -0.56 -4.95 -4.13
CA HIS A 13 -0.94 -4.65 -2.76
C HIS A 13 -0.96 -5.92 -1.90
N ASP A 14 -1.59 -6.98 -2.39
CA ASP A 14 -1.71 -8.26 -1.67
C ASP A 14 -0.35 -8.90 -1.41
N LEU A 15 0.57 -8.86 -2.38
CA LEU A 15 1.93 -9.37 -2.22
C LEU A 15 2.74 -8.57 -1.20
N LEU A 16 2.60 -7.24 -1.19
CA LEU A 16 3.24 -6.38 -0.20
C LEU A 16 2.69 -6.66 1.21
N HIS A 17 1.38 -6.86 1.32
CA HIS A 17 0.71 -7.19 2.57
C HIS A 17 1.13 -8.55 3.12
N GLU A 18 1.23 -9.57 2.24
CA GLU A 18 1.71 -10.90 2.60
C GLU A 18 3.16 -10.84 3.08
N ALA A 19 4.04 -10.15 2.33
CA ALA A 19 5.44 -9.99 2.72
C ALA A 19 5.57 -9.32 4.10
N GLN A 20 4.77 -8.27 4.36
CA GLN A 20 4.77 -7.58 5.65
C GLN A 20 4.31 -8.50 6.78
N SER A 21 3.23 -9.27 6.56
CA SER A 21 2.70 -10.23 7.52
C SER A 21 3.72 -11.33 7.85
N LEU A 22 4.45 -11.81 6.85
CA LEU A 22 5.53 -12.77 7.05
C LEU A 22 6.66 -12.19 7.91
N LEU A 23 7.04 -10.93 7.69
CA LEU A 23 8.09 -10.25 8.44
C LEU A 23 7.69 -9.89 9.87
N LEU A 24 6.43 -9.49 10.11
CA LEU A 24 5.90 -9.23 11.45
C LEU A 24 5.98 -10.46 12.37
N ASN A 25 5.93 -11.65 11.78
CA ASN A 25 6.08 -12.92 12.49
C ASN A 25 7.54 -13.38 12.67
N LYS A 26 8.54 -12.60 12.20
CA LYS A 26 9.95 -12.92 12.38
C LYS A 26 10.52 -12.24 13.61
N THR A 27 11.50 -12.89 14.23
CA THR A 27 12.35 -12.30 15.26
C THR A 27 13.81 -12.54 14.94
N VAL A 28 14.66 -11.60 15.34
CA VAL A 28 16.09 -11.59 15.04
C VAL A 28 16.86 -11.21 16.29
N ARG A 29 17.97 -11.93 16.54
CA ARG A 29 18.71 -11.83 17.81
C ARG A 29 19.65 -10.63 17.88
N THR A 30 20.20 -10.23 16.74
CA THR A 30 21.18 -9.13 16.67
C THR A 30 20.47 -7.79 16.57
N GLU A 31 21.10 -6.74 17.11
CA GLU A 31 20.57 -5.38 17.03
C GLU A 31 20.47 -4.90 15.57
N ASN A 32 21.54 -5.10 14.78
CA ASN A 32 21.52 -4.80 13.35
C ASN A 32 20.38 -5.55 12.63
N GLY A 33 20.14 -6.80 12.99
CA GLY A 33 19.02 -7.57 12.45
C GLY A 33 17.67 -6.94 12.80
N ARG A 34 17.46 -6.52 14.05
CA ARG A 34 16.21 -5.87 14.49
C ARG A 34 15.97 -4.58 13.74
N GLN A 35 17.02 -3.78 13.51
CA GLN A 35 16.93 -2.54 12.76
C GLN A 35 16.53 -2.79 11.30
N VAL A 36 17.19 -3.75 10.63
CA VAL A 36 16.85 -4.13 9.25
C VAL A 36 15.42 -4.66 9.16
N LEU A 37 15.01 -5.54 10.07
CA LEU A 37 13.65 -6.09 10.08
C LEU A 37 12.59 -4.99 10.30
N SER A 38 12.85 -4.08 11.24
CA SER A 38 11.95 -2.95 11.53
C SER A 38 11.85 -1.98 10.35
N ALA A 39 12.96 -1.71 9.67
CA ALA A 39 12.99 -0.89 8.46
C ALA A 39 12.17 -1.54 7.33
N ALA A 40 12.41 -2.83 7.05
CA ALA A 40 11.68 -3.55 6.01
C ALA A 40 10.16 -3.57 6.24
N ILE A 41 9.71 -3.81 7.48
CA ILE A 41 8.28 -3.78 7.83
C ILE A 41 7.67 -2.39 7.61
N ARG A 42 8.41 -1.33 7.98
CA ARG A 42 7.98 0.06 7.79
C ARG A 42 7.92 0.44 6.32
N ASP A 43 8.91 0.04 5.52
CA ASP A 43 8.95 0.37 4.10
C ASP A 43 7.81 -0.31 3.35
N LEU A 44 7.48 -1.56 3.70
CA LEU A 44 6.32 -2.26 3.16
C LEU A 44 4.99 -1.58 3.53
N ASP A 45 4.85 -1.02 4.74
CA ASP A 45 3.68 -0.23 5.14
C ASP A 45 3.53 1.03 4.28
N VAL A 46 4.65 1.75 4.07
CA VAL A 46 4.67 2.97 3.25
C VAL A 46 4.31 2.67 1.80
N LEU A 47 4.84 1.59 1.22
CA LEU A 47 4.55 1.20 -0.15
C LEU A 47 3.07 0.83 -0.36
N GLN A 48 2.46 0.09 0.58
CA GLN A 48 1.03 -0.24 0.52
C GLN A 48 0.17 1.03 0.54
N LYS A 49 0.47 1.99 1.43
CA LYS A 49 -0.24 3.26 1.50
C LYS A 49 -0.07 4.10 0.24
N ALA A 50 1.15 4.18 -0.28
CA ALA A 50 1.42 4.91 -1.53
C ALA A 50 0.63 4.31 -2.69
N LEU A 51 0.58 2.97 -2.78
CA LEU A 51 -0.18 2.27 -3.81
C LEU A 51 -1.69 2.56 -3.71
N ILE A 52 -2.27 2.50 -2.51
CA ILE A 52 -3.68 2.85 -2.28
C ILE A 52 -3.96 4.30 -2.73
N ILE A 53 -3.13 5.26 -2.31
CA ILE A 53 -3.28 6.67 -2.70
C ILE A 53 -3.22 6.84 -4.23
N MET A 54 -2.33 6.12 -4.89
CA MET A 54 -2.19 6.16 -6.35
C MET A 54 -3.38 5.50 -7.06
N SER A 55 -3.89 4.39 -6.54
CA SER A 55 -5.01 3.64 -7.12
C SER A 55 -6.37 4.30 -6.89
N GLU A 56 -6.55 5.01 -5.76
CA GLU A 56 -7.79 5.73 -5.46
C GLU A 56 -7.97 6.97 -6.34
N GLY A 57 -6.89 7.47 -6.97
CA GLY A 57 -6.92 8.63 -7.83
C GLY A 57 -7.23 9.89 -7.05
N THR A 58 -6.35 10.88 -7.11
CA THR A 58 -6.60 12.21 -6.56
C THR A 58 -7.90 12.80 -7.13
N ASP A 59 -9.04 12.68 -6.42
CA ASP A 59 -10.05 13.75 -6.39
C ASP A 59 -10.43 14.14 -4.94
N PRO A 60 -9.49 14.79 -4.22
CA PRO A 60 -9.77 15.44 -2.95
C PRO A 60 -10.66 16.69 -3.10
N LEU A 61 -11.16 17.03 -4.30
CA LEU A 61 -12.06 18.15 -4.56
C LEU A 61 -13.49 17.73 -4.92
N GLN A 62 -13.76 16.43 -5.12
CA GLN A 62 -15.13 15.94 -5.33
C GLN A 62 -15.94 15.77 -4.05
N SER A 63 -15.32 15.88 -2.88
CA SER A 63 -16.05 15.82 -1.61
C SER A 63 -16.85 17.08 -1.26
N ASP A 64 -16.71 18.17 -2.04
CA ASP A 64 -17.31 19.49 -1.72
C ASP A 64 -18.27 20.06 -2.81
N ARG A 65 -18.71 19.25 -3.78
CA ARG A 65 -19.83 19.66 -4.67
C ARG A 65 -21.10 18.93 -4.29
N GLU A 66 -21.75 19.42 -3.25
CA GLU A 66 -23.17 19.20 -3.00
C GLU A 66 -24.00 19.43 -4.29
N PRO A 67 -25.06 18.64 -4.53
CA PRO A 67 -25.94 18.83 -5.67
C PRO A 67 -26.89 20.02 -5.45
N SER A 68 -26.72 21.06 -6.28
CA SER A 68 -27.70 22.04 -6.77
C SER A 68 -28.50 22.93 -5.78
N PRO A 69 -28.80 24.16 -6.19
CA PRO A 69 -30.18 24.37 -6.64
C PRO A 69 -30.21 24.97 -8.04
N GLN A 70 -30.92 24.28 -8.93
CA GLN A 70 -31.70 24.98 -9.95
C GLN A 70 -32.67 25.89 -9.22
N LEU A 71 -32.90 27.09 -9.76
CA LEU A 71 -34.18 27.83 -9.81
C LEU A 71 -33.90 29.32 -10.12
N PRO A 72 -34.83 30.05 -10.77
CA PRO A 72 -35.91 29.66 -11.68
C PRO A 72 -35.64 30.05 -13.15
#